data_AF-A0A239DUC2-F1
#
_entry.id   AF-A0A239DUC2-F1
#
_cell.length_a   1.000
_cell.length_b   1.000
_cell.length_c   1.000
_cell.angle_alpha   90.00
_cell.angle_beta   90.00
_cell.angle_gamma   90.00
#
_symmetry.space_group_name_H-M   'P 1'
#
loop_
_entity.id
_entity.type
_entity.pdbx_description
1 polymer ?
#
loop_
_entity_poly.entity_id
_entity_poly.type
_entity_poly.pdbx_seq_one_letter_code
_entity_poly.pdbx_strand_id
1 'polypeptide(L)'
;MLEFSKEYSIKEIGDLKDFITVTYILINDIYQRVLPTHIKKLRNINTSILSDSEIITISIVDELLTIYSEKAWLGFCKKNLPDLFPKFCSRTCFNRTRRGLHAVIDEIRKELTLMLGYNHIVST
;
A
#
# COMPACT_ATOMS: atom_id res chain seq x y z
N MET A 1 -4.76 -14.58 16.51
CA MET A 1 -3.48 -15.01 15.90
C MET A 1 -3.63 -16.13 14.86
N LEU A 2 -4.61 -17.05 15.00
CA LEU A 2 -4.71 -18.29 14.18
C LEU A 2 -5.57 -18.20 12.90
N GLU A 3 -6.28 -17.10 12.62
CA GLU A 3 -7.14 -17.00 11.43
C GLU A 3 -6.46 -16.39 10.20
N PHE A 4 -5.37 -15.64 10.37
CA PHE A 4 -4.70 -14.93 9.28
C PHE A 4 -4.00 -15.87 8.29
N SER A 5 -3.43 -16.97 8.78
CA SER A 5 -2.77 -18.00 7.97
C SER A 5 -3.76 -18.86 7.18
N LYS A 6 -5.07 -18.76 7.44
CA LYS A 6 -6.10 -19.47 6.67
C LYS A 6 -6.57 -18.70 5.43
N GLU A 7 -6.63 -17.37 5.48
CA GLU A 7 -7.05 -16.54 4.33
C GLU A 7 -5.92 -16.33 3.32
N TYR A 8 -4.69 -16.11 3.79
CA TYR A 8 -3.53 -15.88 2.92
C TYR A 8 -2.57 -17.07 3.04
N SER A 9 -2.68 -18.02 2.11
CA SER A 9 -1.68 -19.10 1.95
C SER A 9 -0.44 -18.54 1.27
N ILE A 10 0.36 -17.78 2.02
CA ILE A 10 1.63 -17.24 1.54
C ILE A 10 2.61 -18.42 1.38
N LYS A 11 2.86 -18.82 0.13
CA LYS A 11 4.02 -19.66 -0.19
C LYS A 11 5.31 -18.90 0.13
N GLU A 12 6.43 -19.61 0.16
CA GLU A 12 7.76 -19.02 0.34
C GLU A 12 7.94 -17.77 -0.54
N ILE A 13 8.33 -16.64 0.07
CA ILE A 13 8.61 -15.39 -0.63
C ILE A 13 10.04 -15.49 -1.16
N GLY A 14 10.18 -15.72 -2.47
CA GLY A 14 11.48 -15.99 -3.08
C GLY A 14 12.27 -14.73 -3.47
N ASP A 15 11.57 -13.66 -3.87
CA ASP A 15 12.20 -12.41 -4.29
C ASP A 15 11.43 -11.15 -3.88
N LEU A 16 12.00 -9.98 -4.20
CA LEU A 16 11.39 -8.68 -3.92
C LEU A 16 10.07 -8.48 -4.67
N LYS A 17 9.93 -9.04 -5.87
CA LYS A 17 8.71 -8.90 -6.69
C LYS A 17 7.57 -9.69 -6.05
N ASP A 18 7.84 -10.89 -5.55
CA ASP A 18 6.91 -11.70 -4.77
C ASP A 18 6.47 -10.96 -3.51
N PHE A 19 7.44 -10.38 -2.77
CA PHE A 19 7.14 -9.57 -1.59
C PHE A 19 6.20 -8.40 -1.90
N ILE A 20 6.49 -7.64 -2.97
CA ILE A 20 5.65 -6.51 -3.39
C ILE A 20 4.27 -6.99 -3.85
N THR A 21 4.18 -8.14 -4.51
CA THR A 21 2.91 -8.73 -4.97
C THR A 21 2.03 -9.12 -3.79
N VAL A 22 2.59 -9.83 -2.80
CA VAL A 22 1.87 -10.21 -1.58
C VAL A 22 1.42 -8.96 -0.82
N THR A 23 2.30 -7.96 -0.70
CA THR A 23 1.98 -6.68 -0.07
C THR A 23 0.84 -5.98 -0.82
N TYR A 24 0.87 -5.96 -2.15
CA TYR A 24 -0.20 -5.37 -2.97
C TYR A 24 -1.55 -6.04 -2.72
N ILE A 25 -1.60 -7.38 -2.74
CA ILE A 25 -2.84 -8.14 -2.51
C ILE A 25 -3.42 -7.79 -1.14
N LEU A 26 -2.58 -7.86 -0.09
CA LEU A 26 -3.01 -7.55 1.27
C LEU A 26 -3.54 -6.11 1.40
N ILE A 27 -2.81 -5.15 0.86
CA ILE A 27 -3.20 -3.73 0.90
C ILE A 27 -4.49 -3.50 0.12
N ASN A 28 -4.65 -4.14 -1.04
CA ASN A 28 -5.85 -4.01 -1.85
C ASN A 28 -7.08 -4.55 -1.11
N ASP A 29 -6.97 -5.70 -0.44
CA ASP A 29 -8.08 -6.29 0.31
C ASP A 29 -8.47 -5.45 1.55
N ILE A 30 -7.50 -4.84 2.23
CA ILE A 30 -7.78 -3.88 3.31
C ILE A 30 -8.39 -2.60 2.74
N TYR A 31 -7.84 -2.08 1.63
CA TYR A 31 -8.31 -0.86 0.98
C TYR A 31 -9.79 -0.96 0.61
N GLN A 32 -10.24 -2.09 0.05
CA GLN A 32 -11.65 -2.31 -0.28
C GLN A 32 -12.55 -2.36 0.97
N ARG A 33 -12.06 -2.87 2.11
CA ARG A 33 -12.81 -2.88 3.37
C ARG A 33 -12.96 -1.49 3.98
N VAL A 34 -11.92 -0.65 3.90
CA VAL A 34 -11.93 0.72 4.45
C VAL A 34 -12.53 1.76 3.48
N LEU A 35 -12.69 1.41 2.20
CA LEU A 35 -13.22 2.28 1.14
C LEU A 35 -14.52 3.01 1.52
N PRO A 36 -15.57 2.31 2.02
CA PRO A 36 -16.86 2.95 2.33
C PRO A 36 -16.75 4.10 3.34
N THR A 37 -15.78 4.01 4.26
CA THR A 37 -15.50 5.02 5.28
C THR A 37 -14.81 6.26 4.70
N HIS A 38 -14.01 6.08 3.63
CA HIS A 38 -13.17 7.13 3.05
C HIS A 38 -13.71 7.75 1.75
N ILE A 39 -14.66 7.12 1.04
CA ILE A 39 -15.27 7.66 -0.20
C ILE A 39 -15.82 9.08 0.01
N LYS A 40 -16.35 9.41 1.20
CA LYS A 40 -16.84 10.77 1.50
C LYS A 40 -15.74 11.85 1.53
N LYS A 41 -14.46 11.47 1.62
CA LYS A 41 -13.30 12.38 1.73
C LYS A 41 -12.39 12.41 0.48
N LEU A 42 -12.56 11.47 -0.45
CA LEU A 42 -11.72 11.35 -1.66
C LEU A 42 -12.22 12.26 -2.79
N ARG A 43 -11.59 13.44 -2.96
CA ARG A 43 -11.73 14.25 -4.18
C ARG A 43 -10.81 13.66 -5.27
N ASN A 44 -11.39 13.32 -6.43
CA ASN A 44 -10.71 12.94 -7.69
C ASN A 44 -10.35 11.46 -7.92
N ILE A 45 -11.23 10.52 -7.55
CA ILE A 45 -11.11 9.08 -7.86
C ILE A 45 -10.87 8.80 -9.36
N ASN A 46 -11.36 9.66 -10.27
CA ASN A 46 -11.43 9.37 -11.71
C ASN A 46 -10.22 9.82 -12.56
N THR A 47 -9.12 10.35 -11.98
CA THR A 47 -8.04 10.95 -12.79
C THR A 47 -6.65 10.35 -12.60
N SER A 48 -6.48 9.38 -11.69
CA SER A 48 -5.17 8.81 -11.42
C SER A 48 -4.85 7.64 -12.35
N ILE A 49 -3.64 7.65 -12.91
CA ILE A 49 -3.13 6.60 -13.81
C ILE A 49 -2.74 5.33 -13.02
N LEU A 50 -2.22 5.53 -11.79
CA LEU A 50 -2.03 4.48 -10.78
C LEU A 50 -3.26 4.48 -9.85
N SER A 51 -3.79 3.32 -9.53
CA SER A 51 -4.85 3.18 -8.53
C SER A 51 -4.34 3.53 -7.13
N ASP A 52 -5.27 3.87 -6.24
CA ASP A 52 -4.94 4.26 -4.87
C ASP A 52 -4.25 3.11 -4.11
N SER A 53 -4.69 1.87 -4.29
CA SER A 53 -4.06 0.70 -3.66
C SER A 53 -2.62 0.51 -4.14
N GLU A 54 -2.33 0.67 -5.43
CA GLU A 54 -0.95 0.61 -5.94
C GLU A 54 -0.07 1.73 -5.35
N ILE A 55 -0.60 2.96 -5.24
CA ILE A 55 0.13 4.08 -4.63
C ILE A 55 0.43 3.81 -3.15
N ILE A 56 -0.54 3.25 -2.43
CA ILE A 56 -0.39 2.89 -1.02
C ILE A 56 0.66 1.79 -0.88
N THR A 57 0.61 0.73 -1.70
CA THR A 57 1.61 -0.35 -1.70
C THR A 57 3.02 0.19 -1.91
N ILE A 58 3.23 0.99 -2.97
CA ILE A 58 4.55 1.57 -3.27
C ILE A 58 5.04 2.41 -2.09
N SER A 59 4.14 3.16 -1.44
CA SER A 59 4.48 4.02 -0.30
C SER A 59 4.84 3.25 0.96
N ILE A 60 4.12 2.18 1.28
CA ILE A 60 4.39 1.33 2.45
C ILE A 60 5.69 0.54 2.25
N VAL A 61 5.93 0.01 1.04
CA VAL A 61 7.18 -0.71 0.75
C VAL A 61 8.40 0.22 0.81
N ASP A 62 8.29 1.47 0.35
CA ASP A 62 9.35 2.49 0.47
C ASP A 62 9.78 2.69 1.94
N GLU A 63 8.79 2.79 2.82
CA GLU A 63 8.97 2.94 4.27
C GLU A 63 9.59 1.69 4.90
N LEU A 64 9.08 0.50 4.55
CA LEU A 64 9.60 -0.78 5.06
C LEU A 64 11.05 -1.04 4.65
N LEU A 65 11.42 -0.67 3.43
CA LEU A 65 12.79 -0.83 2.93
C LEU A 65 13.74 0.29 3.42
N THR A 66 13.23 1.25 4.20
CA THR A 66 13.99 2.41 4.71
C THR A 66 14.72 3.15 3.58
N ILE A 67 14.07 3.30 2.43
CA ILE A 67 14.69 3.95 1.27
C ILE A 67 14.61 5.47 1.46
N TYR A 68 15.78 6.10 1.59
CA TYR A 68 15.87 7.55 1.85
C TYR A 68 15.48 8.45 0.67
N SER A 69 15.26 7.89 -0.53
CA SER A 69 15.01 8.66 -1.75
C SER A 69 13.80 8.15 -2.51
N GLU A 70 12.66 8.82 -2.33
CA GLU A 70 11.42 8.57 -3.08
C GLU A 70 11.64 8.61 -4.60
N LYS A 71 12.58 9.46 -5.06
CA LYS A 71 12.93 9.54 -6.48
C LYS A 71 13.60 8.25 -6.95
N ALA A 72 14.53 7.72 -6.16
CA ALA A 72 15.22 6.48 -6.49
C ALA A 72 14.24 5.31 -6.45
N TRP A 73 13.40 5.23 -5.42
CA TRP A 73 12.41 4.17 -5.29
C TRP A 73 11.38 4.16 -6.42
N LEU A 74 10.78 5.31 -6.74
CA LEU A 74 9.81 5.40 -7.83
C LEU A 74 10.46 5.12 -9.20
N GLY A 75 11.74 5.50 -9.37
CA GLY A 75 12.52 5.15 -10.56
C GLY A 75 12.80 3.64 -10.66
N PHE A 76 13.13 3.00 -9.53
CA PHE A 76 13.30 1.56 -9.45
C PHE A 76 12.02 0.81 -9.80
N CYS A 77 10.88 1.22 -9.22
CA CYS A 77 9.58 0.61 -9.48
C CYS A 77 9.21 0.69 -10.96
N LYS A 78 9.40 1.86 -11.60
CA LYS A 78 9.16 2.04 -13.04
C LYS A 78 9.98 1.12 -13.93
N LYS A 79 11.21 0.83 -13.52
CA LYS A 79 12.15 0.02 -14.31
C LYS A 79 11.95 -1.48 -14.10
N ASN A 80 11.69 -1.91 -12.86
CA ASN A 80 11.76 -3.32 -12.47
C ASN A 80 10.39 -3.95 -12.18
N LEU A 81 9.32 -3.15 -12.05
CA LEU A 81 7.98 -3.63 -11.73
C LEU A 81 6.92 -3.24 -12.80
N PRO A 82 7.23 -3.18 -14.11
CA PRO A 82 6.24 -2.80 -15.12
C PRO A 82 5.09 -3.80 -15.22
N ASP A 83 5.34 -5.08 -14.93
CA ASP A 83 4.29 -6.12 -14.95
C ASP A 83 3.29 -5.97 -13.80
N LEU A 84 3.74 -5.40 -12.67
CA LEU A 84 2.91 -5.17 -11.49
C LEU A 84 2.15 -3.85 -11.58
N PHE A 85 2.80 -2.83 -12.13
CA PHE A 85 2.30 -1.46 -12.20
C PHE A 85 2.45 -0.95 -13.65
N PRO A 86 1.58 -1.36 -14.58
CA PRO A 86 1.77 -1.14 -16.01
C PRO A 86 1.68 0.34 -16.41
N LYS A 87 1.03 1.17 -15.59
CA LYS A 87 0.82 2.59 -15.89
C LYS A 87 1.33 3.46 -14.74
N PHE A 88 2.62 3.78 -14.75
CA PHE A 88 3.17 4.70 -13.77
C PHE A 88 2.82 6.17 -14.05
N CYS A 89 2.31 6.86 -13.03
CA CYS A 89 2.11 8.31 -13.09
C CYS A 89 3.44 9.09 -12.92
N SER A 90 3.39 10.41 -13.12
CA SER A 90 4.54 11.28 -12.85
C SER A 90 4.82 11.36 -11.35
N ARG A 91 6.07 11.63 -10.95
CA ARG A 91 6.46 11.78 -9.53
C ARG A 91 5.59 12.80 -8.80
N THR A 92 5.31 13.93 -9.45
CA THR A 92 4.46 14.98 -8.88
C THR A 92 3.03 14.51 -8.67
N CYS A 93 2.48 13.74 -9.62
CA CYS A 93 1.15 13.14 -9.47
C CYS A 93 1.13 12.13 -8.33
N PHE A 94 2.10 11.22 -8.29
CA PHE A 94 2.26 10.21 -7.23
C PHE A 94 2.29 10.86 -5.84
N ASN A 95 3.17 11.83 -5.62
CA ASN A 95 3.31 12.49 -4.32
C ASN A 95 2.08 13.30 -3.93
N ARG A 96 1.36 13.87 -4.90
CA ARG A 96 0.10 14.58 -4.64
C ARG A 96 -1.01 13.61 -4.21
N THR A 97 -1.18 12.51 -4.92
CA THR A 97 -2.19 11.49 -4.59
C THR A 97 -1.86 10.80 -3.27
N ARG A 98 -0.59 10.41 -3.04
CA ARG A 98 -0.14 9.84 -1.75
C ARG A 98 -0.51 10.72 -0.56
N ARG A 99 -0.31 12.04 -0.66
CA ARG A 99 -0.73 12.98 0.41
C ARG A 99 -2.25 13.02 0.60
N GLY A 100 -3.02 12.94 -0.48
CA GLY A 100 -4.49 12.84 -0.41
C GLY A 100 -4.96 11.53 0.23
N LEU A 101 -4.16 10.46 0.12
CA LEU A 101 -4.42 9.14 0.68
C LEU A 101 -3.90 8.95 2.11
N HIS A 102 -3.27 9.96 2.73
CA HIS A 102 -2.63 9.80 4.05
C HIS A 102 -3.57 9.21 5.10
N ALA A 103 -4.79 9.72 5.20
CA ALA A 103 -5.77 9.20 6.16
C ALA A 103 -6.18 7.75 5.88
N VAL A 104 -6.15 7.31 4.62
CA VAL A 104 -6.44 5.92 4.25
C VAL A 104 -5.25 5.02 4.56
N ILE A 105 -4.02 5.50 4.28
CA ILE A 105 -2.79 4.80 4.65
C ILE A 105 -2.75 4.55 6.16
N ASP A 106 -3.11 5.54 6.97
CA ASP A 106 -3.17 5.39 8.43
C ASP A 106 -4.21 4.37 8.87
N GLU A 107 -5.38 4.34 8.23
CA GLU A 107 -6.42 3.36 8.55
C GLU A 107 -5.98 1.95 8.16
N ILE A 108 -5.32 1.79 7.01
CA ILE A 108 -4.73 0.53 6.59
C ILE A 108 -3.67 0.08 7.60
N ARG A 109 -2.82 0.99 8.11
CA ARG A 109 -1.85 0.65 9.17
C ARG A 109 -2.53 0.16 10.45
N LYS A 110 -3.65 0.78 10.85
CA LYS A 110 -4.43 0.31 12.01
C LYS A 110 -5.02 -1.07 11.78
N GLU A 111 -5.61 -1.31 10.60
CA GLU A 111 -6.14 -2.63 10.24
C GLU A 111 -5.04 -3.70 10.24
N LEU A 112 -3.88 -3.42 9.65
CA LEU A 112 -2.71 -4.31 9.72
C LEU A 112 -2.28 -4.60 11.16
N THR A 113 -2.27 -3.58 12.00
CA THR A 113 -1.88 -3.65 13.42
C THR A 113 -2.85 -4.54 14.21
N LEU A 114 -4.17 -4.36 13.99
CA LEU A 114 -5.23 -5.20 14.55
C LEU A 114 -5.12 -6.65 14.07
N MET A 115 -4.90 -6.83 12.76
CA MET A 115 -4.76 -8.14 12.13
C MET A 115 -3.59 -8.95 12.69
N LEU A 116 -2.46 -8.28 12.94
CA LEU A 116 -1.27 -8.89 13.54
C LEU A 116 -1.40 -9.09 15.06
N GLY A 117 -2.49 -8.64 15.68
CA GLY A 117 -2.73 -8.77 17.12
C GLY A 117 -1.91 -7.80 17.97
N TYR A 118 -1.28 -6.80 17.34
CA TYR A 118 -0.66 -5.69 18.06
C TYR A 118 -1.77 -4.72 18.42
N ASN A 119 -2.44 -4.90 19.56
CA ASN A 119 -3.33 -3.86 20.05
C ASN A 119 -2.46 -2.66 20.43
N HIS A 120 -2.72 -1.50 19.82
CA HIS A 120 -2.14 -0.23 20.24
C HIS A 120 -2.50 -0.03 21.71
N ILE A 121 -1.59 -0.37 22.63
CA ILE A 121 -1.59 0.16 23.99
C ILE A 121 -1.17 1.61 23.81
N VAL A 122 -2.14 2.47 23.48
CA VAL A 122 -1.97 3.90 23.70
C VAL A 122 -2.02 4.06 25.21
N SER A 123 -0.86 3.97 25.85
CA SER A 123 -0.68 4.51 27.18
C SER A 123 -0.99 6.01 27.11
N THR A 124 -2.01 6.40 27.87
CA THR A 124 -2.46 7.76 28.20
C THR A 124 -1.36 8.80 28.27
#